data_AF-A0A9E5UMB0-F1
#
_entry.id   AF-A0A9E5UMB0-F1
#
_cell.length_a   1.000
_cell.length_b   1.000
_cell.length_c   1.000
_cell.angle_alpha   90.00
_cell.angle_beta   90.00
_cell.angle_gamma   90.00
#
_symmetry.space_group_name_H-M   'P 1'
#
loop_
_entity.id
_entity.type
_entity.pdbx_description
1 polymer ?
#
loop_
_entity_poly.entity_id
_entity_poly.type
_entity_poly.pdbx_seq_one_letter_code
_entity_poly.pdbx_strand_id
1 'polypeptide(L)'
;MRGYEMSFELGGLEVAQLQEEGRVLLRYQNQLVDKLCGNARIIQIGTHSVPAVNSSTLQSEIGNQLCQRYPSHPFALVYFDGADKRYFSLRSIGSFDVAAIAGQFGGWGHKNAAGFAMPLV
;
A
#
# COMPACT_ATOMS: atom_id res chain seq x y z
N MET A 1 24.51 -22.20 8.18
CA MET A 1 23.71 -21.01 8.52
C MET A 1 23.60 -20.97 10.04
N ARG A 2 24.35 -20.07 10.71
CA ARG A 2 24.26 -19.94 12.18
C ARG A 2 23.01 -19.11 12.47
N GLY A 3 21.97 -19.74 13.02
CA GLY A 3 20.84 -19.00 13.59
C GLY A 3 21.35 -18.29 14.84
N TYR A 4 21.30 -16.96 14.84
CA TYR A 4 21.52 -16.20 16.07
C TYR A 4 20.23 -16.30 16.90
N GLU A 5 20.35 -16.70 18.17
CA GLU A 5 19.28 -16.51 19.14
C GLU A 5 19.10 -15.00 19.34
N MET A 6 18.01 -14.46 18.80
CA MET A 6 17.59 -13.09 19.04
C MET A 6 16.73 -13.07 20.30
N SER A 7 17.35 -12.91 21.47
CA SER A 7 16.63 -12.51 22.67
C SER A 7 16.39 -11.00 22.60
N PHE A 8 15.14 -10.57 22.72
CA PHE A 8 14.76 -9.17 22.88
C PHE A 8 14.02 -9.03 24.20
N GLU A 9 14.41 -8.04 25.01
CA GLU A 9 13.75 -7.74 26.26
C GLU A 9 12.46 -6.97 25.99
N LEU A 10 11.33 -7.49 26.48
CA LEU A 10 10.00 -6.89 26.28
C LEU A 10 9.76 -5.62 27.12
N GLY A 11 10.81 -5.04 27.72
CA GLY A 11 10.70 -3.82 28.52
C GLY A 11 9.73 -3.92 29.70
N GLY A 12 9.48 -5.13 30.21
CA GLY A 12 8.52 -5.38 31.30
C GLY A 12 7.08 -5.65 30.86
N LEU A 13 6.80 -5.77 29.55
CA LEU A 13 5.47 -6.08 29.03
C LEU A 13 5.28 -7.59 28.87
N GLU A 14 4.09 -8.08 29.21
CA GLU A 14 3.72 -9.48 28.97
C GLU A 14 3.32 -9.69 27.50
N VAL A 15 3.71 -10.83 26.93
CA VAL A 15 3.36 -11.19 25.54
C VAL A 15 1.85 -11.14 25.30
N ALA A 16 1.04 -11.54 26.28
CA ALA A 16 -0.42 -11.51 26.18
C ALA A 16 -0.97 -10.08 26.05
N GLN A 17 -0.38 -9.12 26.77
CA GLN A 17 -0.77 -7.70 26.69
C GLN A 17 -0.43 -7.14 25.31
N LEU A 18 0.77 -7.40 24.79
CA LEU A 18 1.19 -6.99 23.45
C LEU A 18 0.29 -7.55 22.35
N GLN A 19 -0.16 -8.81 22.51
CA GLN A 19 -1.09 -9.43 21.57
C GLN A 19 -2.44 -8.73 21.57
N GLU A 20 -2.99 -8.40 22.74
CA GLU A 20 -4.30 -7.76 22.83
C GLU A 20 -4.26 -6.32 22.29
N GLU A 21 -3.23 -5.55 22.66
CA GLU A 21 -3.02 -4.21 22.10
C GLU A 21 -2.87 -4.24 20.58
N GLY A 22 -2.10 -5.20 20.06
CA GLY A 22 -1.94 -5.42 18.62
C GLY A 22 -3.26 -5.69 17.91
N ARG A 23 -4.16 -6.50 18.49
CA ARG A 23 -5.50 -6.76 17.92
C ARG A 23 -6.34 -5.49 17.86
N VAL A 24 -6.31 -4.67 18.90
CA VAL A 24 -7.07 -3.41 18.93
C VAL A 24 -6.56 -2.44 17.87
N LEU A 25 -5.24 -2.29 17.75
CA LEU A 25 -4.61 -1.44 16.74
C LEU A 25 -4.91 -1.92 15.32
N LEU A 26 -4.80 -3.23 15.06
CA LEU A 26 -5.13 -3.81 13.76
C LEU A 26 -6.59 -3.60 13.38
N ARG A 27 -7.51 -3.74 14.34
CA ARG A 27 -8.94 -3.47 14.12
C ARG A 27 -9.17 -2.01 13.73
N TYR A 28 -8.55 -1.07 14.43
CA TYR A 28 -8.64 0.35 14.11
C TYR A 28 -8.04 0.68 12.73
N GLN A 29 -6.84 0.14 12.44
CA GLN A 29 -6.21 0.29 11.12
C GLN A 29 -7.15 -0.21 10.02
N ASN A 30 -7.72 -1.41 10.17
CA ASN A 30 -8.63 -1.96 9.16
C ASN A 30 -9.86 -1.07 8.93
N GLN A 31 -10.44 -0.47 9.98
CA GLN A 31 -11.54 0.48 9.84
C GLN A 31 -11.13 1.76 9.09
N LEU A 32 -9.92 2.27 9.34
CA LEU A 32 -9.39 3.42 8.61
C LEU A 32 -9.19 3.11 7.13
N VAL A 33 -8.56 1.98 6.81
CA VAL A 33 -8.34 1.55 5.43
C VAL A 33 -9.68 1.38 4.72
N ASP A 34 -10.67 0.77 5.37
CA ASP A 34 -12.00 0.55 4.82
C ASP A 34 -12.70 1.87 4.43
N LYS A 35 -12.62 2.86 5.34
CA LYS A 35 -13.14 4.21 5.13
C LYS A 35 -12.42 4.94 4.00
N LEU A 36 -11.09 4.87 3.94
CA LEU A 36 -10.29 5.53 2.91
C LEU A 36 -10.56 4.92 1.52
N CYS A 37 -10.70 3.59 1.45
CA CYS A 37 -11.09 2.89 0.23
C CYS A 37 -12.51 3.28 -0.26
N GLY A 38 -13.37 3.81 0.62
CA GLY A 38 -14.67 4.38 0.24
C GLY A 38 -14.57 5.62 -0.65
N ASN A 39 -13.42 6.31 -0.66
CA ASN A 39 -13.16 7.49 -1.49
C ASN A 39 -12.51 7.15 -2.84
N ALA A 40 -12.47 5.86 -3.21
CA ALA A 40 -11.84 5.43 -4.44
C ALA A 40 -12.47 6.06 -5.68
N ARG A 41 -11.62 6.43 -6.64
CA ARG A 41 -12.01 6.92 -7.97
C ARG A 41 -11.30 6.10 -9.01
N ILE A 42 -11.96 5.87 -10.13
CA ILE A 42 -11.31 5.27 -11.30
C ILE A 42 -10.51 6.34 -12.02
N ILE A 43 -9.22 6.10 -12.24
CA ILE A 43 -8.32 6.99 -12.95
C ILE A 43 -7.64 6.27 -14.11
N GLN A 44 -7.24 7.03 -15.13
CA GLN A 44 -6.46 6.51 -16.25
C GLN A 44 -4.96 6.72 -15.99
N ILE A 45 -4.17 5.66 -16.14
CA ILE A 45 -2.70 5.69 -16.12
C ILE A 45 -2.16 4.84 -17.28
N GLY A 46 -1.48 5.50 -18.22
CA GLY A 46 -1.12 4.88 -19.49
C GLY A 46 -2.38 4.31 -20.18
N THR A 47 -2.36 3.02 -20.50
CA THR A 47 -3.48 2.30 -21.12
C THR A 47 -4.45 1.67 -20.12
N HIS A 48 -4.20 1.81 -18.81
CA HIS A 48 -5.00 1.18 -17.77
C HIS A 48 -5.95 2.18 -17.09
N SER A 49 -7.19 1.74 -16.90
CA SER A 49 -8.14 2.35 -15.99
C SER A 49 -8.06 1.58 -14.67
N VAL A 50 -7.84 2.25 -13.53
CA VAL A 50 -7.61 1.59 -12.23
C VAL A 50 -8.25 2.33 -11.06
N PRO A 51 -8.66 1.63 -10.00
CA PRO A 51 -9.09 2.26 -8.76
C PRO A 51 -7.92 2.97 -8.08
N ALA A 52 -8.17 4.20 -7.64
CA ALA A 52 -7.19 5.02 -6.96
C ALA A 52 -7.76 5.80 -5.78
N VAL A 53 -6.94 5.98 -4.74
CA VAL A 53 -7.26 6.80 -3.57
C VAL A 53 -6.15 7.81 -3.33
N ASN A 54 -6.52 9.02 -2.92
CA ASN A 54 -5.56 10.00 -2.39
C ASN A 54 -5.32 9.71 -0.89
N SER A 55 -4.11 9.30 -0.52
CA SER A 55 -3.71 9.09 0.87
C SER A 55 -2.19 9.15 1.02
N SER A 56 -1.71 9.92 2.00
CA SER A 56 -0.29 9.98 2.38
C SER A 56 0.12 8.88 3.37
N THR A 57 -0.83 8.07 3.83
CA THR A 57 -0.60 6.96 4.77
C THR A 57 -1.29 5.68 4.32
N LEU A 58 -0.84 4.55 4.87
CA LEU A 58 -1.44 3.22 4.65
C LEU A 58 -1.54 2.82 3.17
N GLN A 59 -0.61 3.27 2.33
CA GLN A 59 -0.64 3.04 0.88
C GLN A 59 -0.65 1.55 0.54
N SER A 60 0.04 0.74 1.33
CA SER A 60 0.14 -0.71 1.15
C SER A 60 -1.21 -1.38 1.40
N GLU A 61 -1.81 -1.07 2.54
CA GLU A 61 -3.07 -1.64 3.00
C GLU A 61 -4.23 -1.20 2.11
N ILE A 62 -4.29 0.10 1.81
CA ILE A 62 -5.30 0.68 0.91
C ILE A 62 -5.17 0.06 -0.48
N GLY A 63 -3.97 0.07 -1.07
CA GLY A 63 -3.77 -0.50 -2.41
C GLY A 63 -4.14 -1.98 -2.48
N ASN A 64 -3.80 -2.77 -1.46
CA ASN A 64 -4.18 -4.18 -1.41
C ASN A 64 -5.71 -4.36 -1.28
N GLN A 65 -6.37 -3.58 -0.41
CA GLN A 65 -7.82 -3.65 -0.24
C GLN A 65 -8.56 -3.18 -1.51
N LEU A 66 -8.05 -2.17 -2.22
CA LEU A 66 -8.60 -1.75 -3.50
C LEU A 66 -8.51 -2.88 -4.55
N CYS A 67 -7.38 -3.59 -4.66
CA CYS A 67 -7.28 -4.75 -5.54
C CYS A 67 -8.35 -5.81 -5.24
N GLN A 68 -8.63 -6.06 -3.95
CA GLN A 68 -9.68 -7.00 -3.55
C GLN A 68 -11.09 -6.51 -3.88
N ARG A 69 -11.37 -5.21 -3.69
CA ARG A 69 -12.68 -4.60 -3.97
C ARG A 69 -12.97 -4.45 -5.45
N TYR A 70 -11.94 -4.33 -6.28
CA TYR A 70 -12.03 -4.06 -7.71
C TYR A 70 -11.33 -5.15 -8.55
N PRO A 71 -11.75 -6.42 -8.46
CA PRO A 71 -11.02 -7.56 -9.02
C PRO A 71 -10.97 -7.57 -10.56
N SER A 72 -11.80 -6.76 -11.25
CA SER A 72 -11.74 -6.58 -12.70
C SER A 72 -10.58 -5.69 -13.17
N HIS A 73 -9.87 -5.03 -12.25
CA HIS A 73 -8.75 -4.17 -12.58
C HIS A 73 -7.42 -4.85 -12.23
N PRO A 74 -6.39 -4.74 -13.08
CA PRO A 74 -5.14 -5.48 -12.92
C PRO A 74 -4.32 -5.06 -11.68
N PHE A 75 -4.51 -3.82 -11.22
CA PHE A 75 -3.84 -3.24 -10.06
C PHE A 75 -4.64 -2.06 -9.52
N ALA A 76 -4.25 -1.57 -8.36
CA ALA A 76 -4.77 -0.36 -7.72
C ALA A 76 -3.64 0.62 -7.45
N LEU A 77 -4.02 1.88 -7.25
CA LEU A 77 -3.10 2.98 -7.06
C LEU A 77 -3.44 3.78 -5.79
N VAL A 78 -2.44 4.23 -5.07
CA VAL A 78 -2.60 5.24 -4.01
C VAL A 78 -1.66 6.37 -4.34
N TYR A 79 -2.13 7.61 -4.31
CA TYR A 79 -1.28 8.77 -4.54
C TYR A 79 -1.38 9.79 -3.42
N PHE A 80 -0.39 10.65 -3.32
CA PHE A 80 -0.49 11.87 -2.52
C PHE A 80 0.43 12.94 -3.11
N ASP A 81 0.10 14.20 -2.82
CA ASP A 81 0.90 15.35 -3.22
C ASP A 81 1.86 15.72 -2.10
N GLY A 82 3.14 15.74 -2.43
CA GLY A 82 4.19 16.37 -1.64
C GLY A 82 4.33 17.85 -2.00
N ALA A 83 5.46 18.45 -1.63
CA ALA A 83 5.71 19.87 -1.90
C ALA A 83 5.89 20.19 -3.40
N ASP A 84 6.61 19.33 -4.11
CA ASP A 84 7.02 19.55 -5.51
C ASP A 84 6.57 18.41 -6.45
N LYS A 85 6.15 17.27 -5.88
CA LYS A 85 5.87 16.03 -6.61
C LYS A 85 4.62 15.33 -6.10
N ARG A 86 3.91 14.67 -7.01
CA ARG A 86 2.93 13.63 -6.70
C ARG A 86 3.61 12.28 -6.64
N TYR A 87 3.42 11.56 -5.54
CA TYR A 87 3.91 10.20 -5.36
C TYR A 87 2.80 9.22 -5.68
N PHE A 88 3.15 8.12 -6.34
CA PHE A 88 2.23 7.06 -6.72
C PHE A 88 2.75 5.72 -6.18
N SER A 89 1.90 5.01 -5.46
CA SER A 89 2.11 3.66 -4.93
C SER A 89 1.17 2.69 -5.63
N LEU A 90 1.72 1.70 -6.31
CA LEU A 90 0.99 0.70 -7.09
C LEU A 90 0.97 -0.63 -6.33
N ARG A 91 -0.19 -1.27 -6.32
CA ARG A 91 -0.38 -2.62 -5.75
C ARG A 91 -1.13 -3.49 -6.73
N SER A 92 -0.71 -4.74 -6.90
CA SER A 92 -1.48 -5.77 -7.62
C SER A 92 -1.56 -7.03 -6.77
N ILE A 93 -2.50 -7.91 -7.09
CA ILE A 93 -2.60 -9.25 -6.51
C ILE A 93 -2.36 -10.26 -7.64
N GLY A 94 -1.55 -11.29 -7.37
CA GLY A 94 -1.29 -12.36 -8.33
C GLY A 94 -0.13 -12.05 -9.29
N SER A 95 -0.36 -12.21 -10.60
CA SER A 95 0.71 -12.23 -11.61
C SER A 95 1.00 -10.89 -12.28
N PHE A 96 0.10 -9.90 -12.19
CA PHE A 96 0.30 -8.61 -12.87
C PHE A 96 1.49 -7.85 -12.28
N ASP A 97 2.41 -7.40 -13.14
CA ASP A 97 3.65 -6.74 -12.74
C ASP A 97 3.51 -5.21 -12.71
N VAL A 98 3.37 -4.64 -11.52
CA VAL A 98 3.31 -3.18 -11.33
C VAL A 98 4.68 -2.52 -11.37
N ALA A 99 5.78 -3.26 -11.23
CA ALA A 99 7.13 -2.69 -11.38
C ALA A 99 7.40 -2.27 -12.82
N ALA A 100 6.90 -3.04 -13.79
CA ALA A 100 6.94 -2.68 -15.20
C ALA A 100 6.15 -1.39 -15.50
N ILE A 101 5.01 -1.18 -14.83
CA ILE A 101 4.24 0.07 -14.94
C ILE A 101 5.01 1.24 -14.32
N ALA A 102 5.52 1.08 -13.10
CA ALA A 102 6.30 2.12 -12.42
C ALA A 102 7.54 2.52 -13.24
N GLY A 103 8.23 1.55 -13.84
CA GLY A 103 9.42 1.78 -14.67
C GLY A 103 9.17 2.70 -15.87
N GLN A 104 7.97 2.67 -16.47
CA GLN A 104 7.60 3.58 -17.57
C GLN A 104 7.62 5.06 -17.14
N PHE A 105 7.46 5.32 -15.84
CA PHE A 105 7.48 6.66 -15.24
C PHE A 105 8.78 6.93 -14.46
N GLY A 106 9.83 6.12 -14.66
CA GLY A 106 11.11 6.26 -13.95
C GLY A 106 11.08 5.75 -12.50
N GLY A 107 10.05 5.01 -12.10
CA GLY A 107 9.94 4.36 -10.80
C GLY A 107 10.56 2.96 -10.74
N TRP A 108 10.39 2.30 -9.60
CA TRP A 108 10.93 0.96 -9.33
C TRP A 108 10.08 0.20 -8.31
N GLY A 109 10.38 -1.07 -8.12
CA GLY A 109 9.76 -1.92 -7.11
C GLY A 109 9.81 -3.40 -7.45
N HIS A 110 8.88 -4.14 -6.87
CA HIS A 110 8.64 -5.55 -7.11
C HIS A 110 7.34 -5.78 -7.87
N LYS A 111 7.17 -7.00 -8.39
CA LYS A 111 6.02 -7.42 -9.19
C LYS A 111 4.66 -6.95 -8.64
N ASN A 112 4.44 -7.04 -7.32
CA ASN A 112 3.15 -6.68 -6.70
C ASN A 112 3.17 -5.36 -5.91
N ALA A 113 4.28 -4.63 -5.95
CA ALA A 113 4.52 -3.48 -5.10
C ALA A 113 5.56 -2.55 -5.74
N ALA A 114 5.12 -1.45 -6.33
CA ALA A 114 6.03 -0.51 -6.98
C ALA A 114 5.57 0.93 -6.78
N GLY A 115 6.45 1.89 -7.06
CA GLY A 115 6.11 3.29 -6.94
C GLY A 115 6.95 4.16 -7.86
N PHE A 116 6.41 5.34 -8.16
CA PHE A 116 7.05 6.37 -8.95
C PHE A 116 6.58 7.75 -8.47
N ALA A 117 7.22 8.81 -8.92
CA ALA A 117 6.82 10.18 -8.61
C ALA A 117 6.89 11.05 -9.85
N MET A 118 5.99 12.04 -9.93
CA MET A 118 5.96 13.02 -11.02
C MET A 118 5.94 14.43 -10.43
N PRO A 119 6.57 15.43 -11.07
CA PRO A 119 6.42 16.83 -10.68
C PRO A 119 4.95 17.27 -10.64
N LEU A 120 4.61 18.13 -9.68
CA LEU A 120 3.33 18.86 -9.70
C LEU A 120 3.44 19.94 -10.78
N VAL A 121 2.53 19.90 -11.74
CA VAL A 121 2.43 20.89 -12.83
C VAL A 121 1.61 22.08 -12.39
#